data_AF-A0A3E0LUA3-F1
#
_entry.id   AF-A0A3E0LUA3-F1
#
_cell.length_a   1.000
_cell.length_b   1.000
_cell.length_c   1.000
_cell.angle_alpha   90.00
_cell.angle_beta   90.00
_cell.angle_gamma   90.00
#
_symmetry.space_group_name_H-M   'P 1'
#
loop_
_entity.id
_entity.type
_entity.pdbx_description
1 polymer ?
#
loop_
_entity_poly.entity_id
_entity_poly.type
_entity_poly.pdbx_seq_one_letter_code
_entity_poly.pdbx_strand_id
1 'polypeptide(L)'
;MKAILILLNGCFPVSPPSPGSAPMVTNGCPDKPISSLQKEKLTPLTLTAQPTKQSGILQKDKDIGYTFSSKSGQVIQYKSPQNICVWIYDPDQQILNKTELTKEGIYTIQVGVIEGSQTFNLDLSLDSAQSIPNLVGSWGGSFANNNATLQIAHQDKDFLEGELIAAETYGNIRIAFRGNFIPSNNSIIFEETTILEKPSQHTWYLGKNEGQLSSDGNSLSGTGLDSRNARYAWSFSRNARSIPNNQPANSPQSSRPSARDFVQEHYNALNTRNYQKTWNALSDQFQRKSTSYQGYEQWWNSVRNIQLNDVRVIRQTDDEAIVDVELWYEMYNGRRVRDSKNRVYLIWDSAKGGWLFNNKAEL
;
A
#
# COMPACT_ATOMS: atom_id res chain seq x y z
N MET A 1 20.07 -28.35 -52.31
CA MET A 1 20.90 -29.21 -51.44
C MET A 1 20.00 -29.88 -50.43
N LYS A 2 19.95 -31.21 -50.45
CA LYS A 2 19.19 -32.07 -49.53
C LYS A 2 20.03 -32.33 -48.28
N ALA A 3 19.44 -32.26 -47.10
CA ALA A 3 19.96 -32.85 -45.85
C ALA A 3 18.79 -33.67 -45.28
N ILE A 4 18.69 -34.97 -45.56
CA ILE A 4 19.34 -36.11 -44.90
C ILE A 4 19.11 -36.10 -43.39
N LEU A 5 18.05 -36.82 -43.02
CA LEU A 5 17.60 -37.20 -41.69
C LEU A 5 18.36 -38.48 -41.28
N ILE A 6 19.10 -38.45 -40.17
CA ILE A 6 19.73 -39.63 -39.58
C ILE A 6 18.93 -40.05 -38.35
N LEU A 7 18.34 -41.23 -38.41
CA LEU A 7 17.69 -41.91 -37.29
C LEU A 7 18.77 -42.70 -36.52
N LEU A 8 18.92 -42.42 -35.22
CA LEU A 8 19.63 -43.29 -34.29
C LEU A 8 18.61 -43.93 -33.34
N ASN A 9 18.48 -45.25 -33.45
CA ASN A 9 17.80 -46.12 -32.51
C ASN A 9 18.62 -46.23 -31.22
N GLY A 10 17.99 -45.96 -30.08
CA GLY A 10 18.52 -46.26 -28.74
C GLY A 10 17.47 -46.97 -27.90
N CYS A 11 17.72 -48.24 -27.57
CA CYS A 11 16.98 -49.00 -26.58
C CYS A 11 17.15 -48.38 -25.18
N PHE A 12 16.05 -48.19 -24.46
CA PHE A 12 16.07 -47.93 -23.02
C PHE A 12 15.44 -49.11 -22.25
N PRO A 13 16.03 -49.52 -21.11
CA PRO A 13 15.49 -50.58 -20.27
C PRO A 13 14.18 -50.13 -19.58
N VAL A 14 13.17 -51.01 -19.64
CA VAL A 14 11.87 -50.85 -18.99
C VAL A 14 12.08 -50.78 -17.47
N SER A 15 11.77 -49.63 -16.87
CA SER A 15 11.71 -49.47 -15.42
C SER A 15 10.42 -50.11 -14.88
N PRO A 16 10.44 -50.75 -13.70
CA PRO A 16 9.22 -51.27 -13.08
C PRO A 16 8.23 -50.12 -12.79
N PRO A 17 6.91 -50.39 -12.79
CA PRO A 17 5.91 -49.37 -12.53
C PRO A 17 6.16 -48.76 -11.14
N SER A 18 6.33 -47.44 -11.12
CA SER A 18 6.33 -46.66 -9.88
C SER A 18 5.01 -46.93 -9.15
N PRO A 19 5.02 -47.16 -7.83
CA PRO A 19 3.79 -47.23 -7.04
C PRO A 19 2.98 -45.99 -7.36
N GLY A 20 1.72 -46.20 -7.76
CA GLY A 20 0.83 -45.14 -8.22
C GLY A 20 0.93 -43.94 -7.31
N SER A 21 1.02 -42.75 -7.91
CA SER A 21 0.70 -41.51 -7.21
C SER A 21 -0.69 -41.69 -6.62
N ALA A 22 -0.72 -42.03 -5.34
CA ALA A 22 -1.92 -41.96 -4.54
C ALA A 22 -2.52 -40.59 -4.81
N PRO A 23 -3.81 -40.50 -5.20
CA PRO A 23 -4.47 -39.22 -5.29
C PRO A 23 -4.28 -38.55 -3.92
N MET A 24 -3.75 -37.33 -3.92
CA MET A 24 -3.83 -36.48 -2.74
C MET A 24 -5.29 -36.51 -2.30
N VAL A 25 -5.54 -36.99 -1.09
CA VAL A 25 -6.84 -36.95 -0.44
C VAL A 25 -7.16 -35.47 -0.27
N THR A 26 -7.82 -34.89 -1.27
CA THR A 26 -8.59 -33.66 -1.07
C THR A 26 -9.67 -34.04 -0.07
N ASN A 27 -9.96 -33.16 0.88
CA ASN A 27 -11.02 -33.37 1.86
C ASN A 27 -12.41 -33.34 1.19
N GLY A 28 -12.67 -34.15 0.16
CA GLY A 28 -13.94 -34.32 -0.56
C GLY A 28 -14.54 -33.07 -1.24
N CYS A 29 -14.18 -31.86 -0.82
CA CYS A 29 -14.84 -30.63 -1.19
C CYS A 29 -14.37 -30.15 -2.56
N PRO A 30 -15.30 -29.74 -3.44
CA PRO A 30 -14.93 -29.15 -4.71
C PRO A 30 -14.36 -27.74 -4.53
N ASP A 31 -13.52 -27.29 -5.48
CA ASP A 31 -12.93 -25.95 -5.48
C ASP A 31 -13.99 -24.83 -5.52
N LYS A 32 -15.16 -25.14 -6.09
CA LYS A 32 -16.33 -24.26 -6.14
C LYS A 32 -17.56 -25.03 -5.68
N PRO A 33 -18.50 -24.38 -4.98
CA PRO A 33 -19.76 -25.01 -4.62
C PRO A 33 -20.57 -25.35 -5.88
N ILE A 34 -21.26 -26.48 -5.81
CA ILE A 34 -22.14 -26.97 -6.88
C ILE A 34 -23.46 -26.20 -6.88
N SER A 35 -23.92 -25.77 -5.70
CA SER A 35 -25.15 -25.00 -5.55
C SER A 35 -24.86 -23.49 -5.56
N SER A 36 -25.80 -22.71 -6.09
CA SER A 36 -25.72 -21.25 -6.09
C SER A 36 -26.48 -20.65 -4.91
N LEU A 37 -25.86 -19.71 -4.20
CA LEU A 37 -26.52 -18.98 -3.12
C LEU A 37 -27.51 -17.95 -3.70
N GLN A 38 -28.73 -17.94 -3.15
CA GLN A 38 -29.68 -16.86 -3.38
C GLN A 38 -29.35 -15.70 -2.45
N LYS A 39 -29.08 -14.51 -3.00
CA LYS A 39 -28.58 -13.34 -2.24
C LYS A 39 -29.53 -12.91 -1.13
N GLU A 40 -30.83 -13.15 -1.32
CA GLU A 40 -31.90 -12.81 -0.36
C GLU A 40 -31.93 -13.74 0.86
N LYS A 41 -31.19 -14.85 0.84
CA LYS A 41 -31.14 -15.86 1.91
C LYS A 41 -29.86 -15.82 2.75
N LEU A 42 -29.03 -14.80 2.57
CA LEU A 42 -27.78 -14.65 3.31
C LEU A 42 -28.04 -14.11 4.70
N THR A 43 -27.45 -14.74 5.71
CA THR A 43 -27.58 -14.32 7.11
C THR A 43 -26.41 -13.41 7.52
N PRO A 44 -26.66 -12.16 7.96
CA PRO A 44 -25.58 -11.29 8.43
C PRO A 44 -25.02 -11.75 9.78
N LEU A 45 -23.70 -11.71 9.91
CA LEU A 45 -22.95 -12.04 11.12
C LEU A 45 -22.09 -10.86 11.56
N THR A 46 -22.02 -10.66 12.86
CA THR A 46 -21.02 -9.80 13.50
C THR A 46 -19.92 -10.69 14.06
N LEU A 47 -18.75 -10.69 13.43
CA LEU A 47 -17.59 -11.46 13.88
C LEU A 47 -16.66 -10.58 14.73
N THR A 48 -16.06 -11.20 15.74
CA THR A 48 -15.05 -10.59 16.63
C THR A 48 -13.92 -11.57 16.86
N ALA A 49 -12.92 -11.18 17.66
CA ALA A 49 -11.83 -12.08 18.04
C ALA A 49 -12.31 -13.29 18.85
N GLN A 50 -13.46 -13.17 19.53
CA GLN A 50 -14.07 -14.29 20.25
C GLN A 50 -14.82 -15.20 19.25
N PRO A 51 -14.57 -16.53 19.26
CA PRO A 51 -15.30 -17.46 18.40
C PRO A 51 -16.81 -17.42 18.62
N THR A 52 -17.56 -17.23 17.53
CA THR A 52 -19.02 -17.29 17.48
C THR A 52 -19.43 -18.59 16.81
N LYS A 53 -20.40 -19.30 17.41
CA LYS A 53 -20.90 -20.58 16.92
C LYS A 53 -22.06 -20.42 15.96
N GLN A 54 -21.98 -21.08 14.81
CA GLN A 54 -23.09 -21.29 13.89
C GLN A 54 -23.40 -22.79 13.80
N SER A 55 -24.69 -23.14 13.73
CA SER A 55 -25.11 -24.53 13.59
C SER A 55 -26.39 -24.64 12.76
N GLY A 56 -26.65 -25.83 12.25
CA GLY A 56 -27.83 -26.10 11.44
C GLY A 56 -27.75 -27.46 10.76
N ILE A 57 -28.63 -27.68 9.79
CA ILE A 57 -28.68 -28.90 8.98
C ILE A 57 -28.32 -28.54 7.55
N LEU A 58 -27.30 -29.20 7.01
CA LEU A 58 -26.93 -29.12 5.61
C LEU A 58 -27.52 -30.30 4.86
N GLN A 59 -27.99 -30.06 3.64
CA GLN A 59 -28.45 -31.09 2.70
C GLN A 59 -27.67 -30.91 1.40
N LYS A 60 -27.44 -32.00 0.68
CA LYS A 60 -26.88 -31.95 -0.68
C LYS A 60 -27.65 -30.91 -1.52
N ASP A 61 -26.90 -30.07 -2.22
CA ASP A 61 -27.39 -28.98 -3.08
C ASP A 61 -28.17 -27.86 -2.38
N LYS A 62 -28.14 -27.80 -1.05
CA LYS A 62 -28.74 -26.73 -0.23
C LYS A 62 -27.70 -26.15 0.72
N ASP A 63 -26.88 -25.26 0.16
CA ASP A 63 -25.88 -24.56 0.94
C ASP A 63 -26.49 -23.45 1.79
N ILE A 64 -25.83 -23.13 2.90
CA ILE A 64 -26.19 -22.02 3.78
C ILE A 64 -25.16 -20.90 3.58
N GLY A 65 -25.64 -19.67 3.50
CA GLY A 65 -24.81 -18.49 3.28
C GLY A 65 -24.85 -17.50 4.44
N TYR A 66 -23.69 -16.99 4.81
CA TYR A 66 -23.52 -15.92 5.78
C TYR A 66 -22.80 -14.73 5.14
N THR A 67 -23.00 -13.53 5.68
CA THR A 67 -22.22 -12.34 5.32
C THR A 67 -21.61 -11.71 6.55
N PHE A 68 -20.42 -11.11 6.41
CA PHE A 68 -19.78 -10.34 7.48
C PHE A 68 -18.97 -9.19 6.89
N SER A 69 -18.86 -8.08 7.62
CA SER A 69 -18.03 -6.94 7.22
C SER A 69 -16.61 -7.13 7.74
N SER A 70 -15.61 -6.78 6.93
CA SER A 70 -14.20 -6.82 7.33
C SER A 70 -13.37 -5.72 6.67
N LYS A 71 -12.22 -5.43 7.27
CA LYS A 71 -11.18 -4.51 6.78
C LYS A 71 -10.02 -5.30 6.19
N SER A 72 -9.31 -4.67 5.26
CA SER A 72 -8.07 -5.22 4.71
C SER A 72 -7.05 -5.50 5.83
N GLY A 73 -6.40 -6.66 5.77
CA GLY A 73 -5.39 -7.12 6.73
C GLY A 73 -5.93 -7.96 7.88
N GLN A 74 -7.25 -8.12 8.01
CA GLN A 74 -7.83 -9.05 8.99
C GLN A 74 -7.71 -10.50 8.55
N VAL A 75 -7.70 -11.42 9.51
CA VAL A 75 -7.67 -12.87 9.30
C VAL A 75 -8.96 -13.49 9.83
N ILE A 76 -9.68 -14.17 8.95
CA ILE A 76 -10.82 -15.02 9.35
C ILE A 76 -10.31 -16.38 9.83
N GLN A 77 -10.81 -16.82 10.97
CA GLN A 77 -10.55 -18.16 11.49
C GLN A 77 -11.87 -18.93 11.52
N TYR A 78 -11.81 -20.18 11.09
CA TYR A 78 -12.96 -21.06 11.14
C TYR A 78 -12.56 -22.48 11.48
N LYS A 79 -13.43 -23.16 12.23
CA LYS A 79 -13.22 -24.55 12.64
C LYS A 79 -14.55 -25.29 12.64
N SER A 80 -14.56 -26.49 12.09
CA SER A 80 -15.67 -27.41 12.23
C SER A 80 -15.15 -28.79 12.65
N PRO A 81 -15.81 -29.46 13.62
CA PRO A 81 -15.52 -30.85 13.94
C PRO A 81 -16.12 -31.83 12.91
N GLN A 82 -17.00 -31.38 12.02
CA GLN A 82 -17.59 -32.20 10.94
C GLN A 82 -16.85 -31.98 9.61
N ASN A 83 -16.95 -32.97 8.71
CA ASN A 83 -16.47 -32.82 7.35
C ASN A 83 -17.50 -32.03 6.52
N ILE A 84 -17.38 -30.70 6.53
CA ILE A 84 -18.20 -29.76 5.75
C ILE A 84 -17.31 -28.96 4.80
N CYS A 85 -17.91 -28.44 3.73
CA CYS A 85 -17.23 -27.54 2.82
C CYS A 85 -17.52 -26.09 3.21
N VAL A 86 -16.47 -25.28 3.25
CA VAL A 86 -16.54 -23.85 3.57
C VAL A 86 -15.82 -23.08 2.46
N TRP A 87 -16.55 -22.23 1.75
CA TRP A 87 -16.01 -21.30 0.76
C TRP A 87 -16.20 -19.87 1.24
N ILE A 88 -15.17 -19.04 1.11
CA ILE A 88 -15.23 -17.64 1.51
C ILE A 88 -15.02 -16.80 0.27
N TYR A 89 -15.97 -15.91 -0.02
CA TYR A 89 -15.94 -15.01 -1.16
C TYR A 89 -15.57 -13.60 -0.70
N ASP A 90 -14.69 -12.97 -1.47
CA ASP A 90 -14.38 -11.55 -1.31
C ASP A 90 -15.52 -10.63 -1.79
N PRO A 91 -15.43 -9.32 -1.57
CA PRO A 91 -16.45 -8.36 -2.03
C PRO A 91 -16.71 -8.37 -3.55
N ASP A 92 -15.77 -8.87 -4.35
CA ASP A 92 -15.88 -9.01 -5.81
C ASP A 92 -16.40 -10.40 -6.23
N GLN A 93 -16.87 -11.20 -5.27
CA GLN A 93 -17.38 -12.57 -5.46
C GLN A 93 -16.33 -13.57 -5.96
N GLN A 94 -15.06 -13.35 -5.63
CA GLN A 94 -13.99 -14.30 -5.87
C GLN A 94 -13.73 -15.16 -4.62
N ILE A 95 -13.62 -16.49 -4.81
CA ILE A 95 -13.29 -17.41 -3.72
C ILE A 95 -11.86 -17.17 -3.25
N LEU A 96 -11.68 -17.07 -1.94
CA LEU A 96 -10.39 -16.95 -1.29
C LEU A 96 -9.71 -18.31 -1.13
N ASN A 97 -8.40 -18.33 -1.39
CA ASN A 97 -7.54 -19.50 -1.15
C ASN A 97 -6.72 -19.37 0.15
N LYS A 98 -6.92 -18.29 0.91
CA LYS A 98 -6.23 -17.99 2.17
C LYS A 98 -7.19 -17.29 3.14
N THR A 99 -6.85 -17.31 4.43
CA THR A 99 -7.65 -16.72 5.51
C THR A 99 -7.41 -15.23 5.73
N GLU A 100 -6.36 -14.66 5.15
CA GLU A 100 -6.09 -13.22 5.18
C GLU A 100 -6.99 -12.48 4.18
N LEU A 101 -7.73 -11.50 4.69
CA LEU A 101 -8.71 -10.69 3.97
C LEU A 101 -8.03 -9.44 3.42
N THR A 102 -7.82 -9.40 2.11
CA THR A 102 -7.04 -8.33 1.45
C THR A 102 -7.87 -7.14 0.98
N LYS A 103 -9.17 -7.13 1.25
CA LYS A 103 -10.10 -6.07 0.83
C LYS A 103 -10.95 -5.63 2.00
N GLU A 104 -11.35 -4.38 1.98
CA GLU A 104 -12.39 -3.87 2.86
C GLU A 104 -13.75 -4.08 2.20
N GLY A 105 -14.74 -4.55 2.96
CA GLY A 105 -16.10 -4.72 2.45
C GLY A 105 -16.84 -5.91 3.07
N ILE A 106 -17.90 -6.34 2.37
CA ILE A 106 -18.77 -7.44 2.78
C ILE A 106 -18.27 -8.73 2.14
N TYR A 107 -17.88 -9.68 2.98
CA TYR A 107 -17.50 -11.04 2.59
C TYR A 107 -18.69 -11.99 2.71
N THR A 108 -18.68 -13.07 1.92
CA THR A 108 -19.70 -14.14 2.00
C THR A 108 -19.06 -15.46 2.39
N ILE A 109 -19.66 -16.17 3.36
CA ILE A 109 -19.28 -17.54 3.73
C ILE A 109 -20.37 -18.47 3.21
N GLN A 110 -20.01 -19.44 2.37
CA GLN A 110 -20.89 -20.49 1.91
C GLN A 110 -20.50 -21.81 2.56
N VAL A 111 -21.48 -22.48 3.19
CA VAL A 111 -21.28 -23.73 3.91
C VAL A 111 -22.15 -24.82 3.27
N GLY A 112 -21.54 -25.95 2.93
CA GLY A 112 -22.21 -27.01 2.18
C GLY A 112 -21.71 -28.42 2.52
N VAL A 113 -22.38 -29.42 1.96
CA VAL A 113 -22.02 -30.85 2.05
C VAL A 113 -22.08 -31.50 0.69
N ILE A 114 -21.19 -32.46 0.45
CA ILE A 114 -21.05 -33.12 -0.86
C ILE A 114 -22.17 -34.14 -1.06
N GLU A 115 -22.54 -34.87 0.01
CA GLU A 115 -23.56 -35.91 -0.05
C GLU A 115 -24.42 -35.96 1.23
N GLY A 116 -25.63 -36.48 1.06
CA GLY A 116 -26.55 -36.74 2.17
C GLY A 116 -27.04 -35.49 2.89
N SER A 117 -27.30 -35.66 4.19
CA SER A 117 -27.73 -34.60 5.09
C SER A 117 -27.00 -34.77 6.42
N GLN A 118 -26.46 -33.70 6.97
CA GLN A 118 -25.81 -33.74 8.29
C GLN A 118 -25.97 -32.43 9.05
N THR A 119 -26.00 -32.55 10.37
CA THR A 119 -25.92 -31.39 11.27
C THR A 119 -24.48 -30.89 11.31
N PHE A 120 -24.28 -29.57 11.24
CA PHE A 120 -22.97 -28.96 11.34
C PHE A 120 -22.85 -28.02 12.54
N ASN A 121 -21.62 -27.85 12.99
CA ASN A 121 -21.21 -26.77 13.88
C ASN A 121 -19.99 -26.09 13.25
N LEU A 122 -20.01 -24.76 13.20
CA LEU A 122 -18.95 -23.95 12.64
C LEU A 122 -18.61 -22.83 13.63
N ASP A 123 -17.42 -22.88 14.20
CA ASP A 123 -16.85 -21.76 14.96
C ASP A 123 -16.26 -20.76 13.97
N LEU A 124 -16.62 -19.48 14.10
CA LEU A 124 -16.13 -18.36 13.29
C LEU A 124 -15.57 -17.27 14.20
N SER A 125 -14.38 -16.79 13.92
CA SER A 125 -13.84 -15.56 14.50
C SER A 125 -13.14 -14.73 13.43
N LEU A 126 -13.06 -13.43 13.70
CA LEU A 126 -12.33 -12.47 12.90
C LEU A 126 -11.35 -11.80 13.85
N ASP A 127 -10.06 -11.85 13.54
CA ASP A 127 -9.10 -11.14 14.36
C ASP A 127 -9.46 -9.65 14.46
N SER A 128 -9.07 -8.99 15.55
CA SER A 128 -9.21 -7.55 15.62
C SER A 128 -8.29 -6.95 14.56
N ALA A 129 -8.84 -6.19 13.60
CA ALA A 129 -8.03 -5.30 12.78
C ALA A 129 -7.17 -4.48 13.73
N GLN A 130 -5.86 -4.73 13.77
CA GLN A 130 -4.99 -3.94 14.63
C GLN A 130 -5.06 -2.52 14.12
N SER A 131 -5.57 -1.63 14.98
CA SER A 131 -5.66 -0.21 14.65
C SER A 131 -4.26 0.29 14.35
N ILE A 132 -4.05 0.83 13.15
CA ILE A 132 -2.79 1.48 12.84
C ILE A 132 -2.72 2.76 13.69
N PRO A 133 -1.74 2.89 14.60
CA PRO A 133 -1.61 4.09 15.41
C PRO A 133 -1.30 5.27 14.50
N ASN A 134 -1.81 6.44 14.86
CA ASN A 134 -1.38 7.69 14.23
C ASN A 134 0.05 7.99 14.68
N LEU A 135 1.00 7.92 13.76
CA LEU A 135 2.43 8.15 13.98
C LEU A 135 2.85 9.56 13.56
N VAL A 136 1.99 10.33 12.88
CA VAL A 136 2.26 11.71 12.47
C VAL A 136 2.72 12.56 13.66
N GLY A 137 3.70 13.42 13.41
CA GLY A 137 4.26 14.35 14.37
C GLY A 137 5.78 14.27 14.49
N SER A 138 6.30 15.06 15.43
CA SER A 138 7.73 15.15 15.74
C SER A 138 8.12 14.13 16.81
N TRP A 139 9.19 13.38 16.55
CA TRP A 139 9.79 12.44 17.49
C TRP A 139 11.25 12.80 17.70
N GLY A 140 11.60 13.25 18.91
CA GLY A 140 12.97 13.63 19.27
C GLY A 140 13.77 12.43 19.76
N GLY A 141 15.09 12.41 19.57
CA GLY A 141 15.92 11.34 20.09
C GLY A 141 17.32 11.30 19.47
N SER A 142 17.78 10.10 19.11
CA SER A 142 19.07 9.88 18.49
C SER A 142 19.00 9.02 17.24
N PHE A 143 19.89 9.31 16.30
CA PHE A 143 20.08 8.56 15.07
C PHE A 143 21.58 8.44 14.79
N ALA A 144 22.11 7.23 14.71
CA ALA A 144 23.54 6.98 14.50
C ALA A 144 24.46 7.74 15.49
N ASN A 145 24.08 7.78 16.77
CA ASN A 145 24.73 8.49 17.87
C ASN A 145 24.63 10.02 17.84
N ASN A 146 24.01 10.60 16.82
CA ASN A 146 23.72 12.02 16.77
C ASN A 146 22.36 12.29 17.41
N ASN A 147 22.19 13.46 18.02
CA ASN A 147 20.84 13.94 18.31
C ASN A 147 20.07 14.01 16.99
N ALA A 148 18.78 13.68 17.03
CA ALA A 148 17.96 13.61 15.84
C ALA A 148 16.49 13.94 16.13
N THR A 149 15.76 14.26 15.07
CA THR A 149 14.30 14.37 15.06
C THR A 149 13.77 13.65 13.84
N LEU A 150 12.87 12.70 14.06
CA LEU A 150 12.09 12.05 13.02
C LEU A 150 10.73 12.78 12.94
N GLN A 151 10.56 13.58 11.91
CA GLN A 151 9.30 14.26 11.61
C GLN A 151 8.50 13.38 10.66
N ILE A 152 7.49 12.68 11.17
CA ILE A 152 6.52 11.96 10.33
C ILE A 152 5.49 12.99 9.86
N ALA A 153 5.58 13.39 8.60
CA ALA A 153 4.77 14.46 8.03
C ALA A 153 3.42 13.94 7.52
N HIS A 154 3.41 12.72 6.96
CA HIS A 154 2.22 12.13 6.38
C HIS A 154 2.14 10.64 6.68
N GLN A 155 0.91 10.17 6.86
CA GLN A 155 0.58 8.77 7.03
C GLN A 155 -0.73 8.47 6.29
N ASP A 156 -0.68 7.49 5.39
CA ASP A 156 -1.87 6.87 4.78
C ASP A 156 -1.85 5.38 5.11
N LYS A 157 -2.76 4.96 5.99
CA LYS A 157 -2.77 3.61 6.56
C LYS A 157 -1.40 3.24 7.14
N ASP A 158 -0.76 2.22 6.58
CA ASP A 158 0.56 1.72 6.95
C ASP A 158 1.69 2.57 6.38
N PHE A 159 1.49 3.28 5.27
CA PHE A 159 2.53 4.09 4.64
C PHE A 159 2.86 5.34 5.47
N LEU A 160 4.14 5.65 5.57
CA LEU A 160 4.70 6.80 6.27
C LEU A 160 5.70 7.55 5.39
N GLU A 161 5.73 8.87 5.48
CA GLU A 161 6.80 9.69 4.92
C GLU A 161 7.06 10.93 5.77
N GLY A 162 8.26 11.48 5.60
CA GLY A 162 8.65 12.70 6.28
C GLY A 162 10.14 12.98 6.20
N GLU A 163 10.65 13.63 7.24
CA GLU A 163 12.05 14.05 7.31
C GLU A 163 12.74 13.51 8.56
N LEU A 164 13.96 13.02 8.37
CA LEU A 164 14.94 12.82 9.43
C LEU A 164 15.86 14.03 9.48
N ILE A 165 15.98 14.63 10.65
CA ILE A 165 16.86 15.77 10.93
C ILE A 165 17.89 15.29 11.95
N ALA A 166 19.15 15.15 11.55
CA ALA A 166 20.22 14.74 12.46
C ALA A 166 21.21 15.90 12.68
N ALA A 167 21.62 16.12 13.93
CA ALA A 167 22.65 17.10 14.26
C ALA A 167 24.02 16.58 13.83
N GLU A 168 24.77 17.37 13.08
CA GLU A 168 26.17 17.10 12.77
C GLU A 168 27.05 18.26 13.28
N THR A 169 28.37 18.02 13.29
CA THR A 169 29.39 18.98 13.77
C THR A 169 29.28 20.37 13.15
N TYR A 170 28.83 20.46 11.89
CA TYR A 170 28.82 21.71 11.10
C TYR A 170 27.41 22.16 10.70
N GLY A 171 26.38 21.68 11.39
CA GLY A 171 24.99 21.99 11.11
C GLY A 171 24.15 20.71 10.98
N ASN A 172 22.85 20.87 10.80
CA ASN A 172 21.96 19.73 10.68
C ASN A 172 22.00 19.16 9.26
N ILE A 173 21.84 17.85 9.15
CA ILE A 173 21.49 17.20 7.88
C ILE A 173 19.99 16.91 7.88
N ARG A 174 19.34 17.10 6.74
CA ARG A 174 17.92 16.80 6.53
C ARG A 174 17.76 15.78 5.42
N ILE A 175 17.03 14.72 5.70
CA ILE A 175 16.89 13.58 4.81
C ILE A 175 15.42 13.22 4.70
N ALA A 176 14.90 13.12 3.48
CA ALA A 176 13.56 12.59 3.25
C ALA A 176 13.57 11.08 3.48
N PHE A 177 12.56 10.56 4.16
CA PHE A 177 12.35 9.11 4.30
C PHE A 177 10.94 8.71 3.86
N ARG A 178 10.81 7.43 3.51
CA ARG A 178 9.51 6.77 3.33
C ARG A 178 9.57 5.37 3.94
N GLY A 179 8.43 4.86 4.39
CA GLY A 179 8.37 3.57 5.05
C GLY A 179 6.97 3.05 5.24
N ASN A 180 6.86 1.92 5.93
CA ASN A 180 5.59 1.33 6.32
C ASN A 180 5.62 0.93 7.80
N PHE A 181 4.47 1.05 8.46
CA PHE A 181 4.19 0.45 9.75
C PHE A 181 3.52 -0.90 9.56
N ILE A 182 4.01 -1.93 10.25
CA ILE A 182 3.50 -3.29 10.21
C ILE A 182 2.75 -3.53 11.51
N PRO A 183 1.40 -3.53 11.51
CA PRO A 183 0.62 -3.62 12.75
C PRO A 183 0.84 -4.94 13.48
N SER A 184 1.01 -6.05 12.73
CA SER A 184 1.08 -7.42 13.27
C SER A 184 2.13 -7.61 14.36
N ASN A 185 3.20 -6.82 14.32
CA ASN A 185 4.32 -6.86 15.26
C ASN A 185 4.78 -5.48 15.73
N ASN A 186 3.96 -4.43 15.54
CA ASN A 186 4.31 -3.02 15.83
C ASN A 186 5.63 -2.57 15.21
N SER A 187 6.03 -3.14 14.07
CA SER A 187 7.28 -2.76 13.41
C SER A 187 7.14 -1.53 12.54
N ILE A 188 8.21 -0.76 12.43
CA ILE A 188 8.37 0.29 11.44
C ILE A 188 9.58 -0.06 10.57
N ILE A 189 9.42 0.05 9.26
CA ILE A 189 10.51 -0.11 8.30
C ILE A 189 10.52 1.11 7.40
N PHE A 190 11.64 1.80 7.30
CA PHE A 190 11.76 2.97 6.43
C PHE A 190 13.14 3.06 5.77
N GLU A 191 13.18 3.72 4.63
CA GLU A 191 14.41 3.99 3.89
C GLU A 191 14.62 5.49 3.78
N GLU A 192 15.88 5.91 3.92
CA GLU A 192 16.33 7.24 3.60
C GLU A 192 16.42 7.36 2.08
N THR A 193 15.70 8.33 1.51
CA THR A 193 15.52 8.42 0.06
C THR A 193 16.37 9.52 -0.56
N THR A 194 16.53 10.65 0.12
CA THR A 194 17.19 11.83 -0.46
C THR A 194 17.71 12.77 0.61
N ILE A 195 18.91 13.29 0.41
CA ILE A 195 19.49 14.35 1.22
C ILE A 195 18.88 15.68 0.74
N LEU A 196 18.09 16.32 1.59
CA LEU A 196 17.44 17.61 1.33
C LEU A 196 18.38 18.78 1.64
N GLU A 197 19.14 18.68 2.72
CA GLU A 197 20.08 19.69 3.17
C GLU A 197 21.27 19.00 3.84
N LYS A 198 22.50 19.47 3.58
CA LYS A 198 23.70 18.94 4.24
C LYS A 198 24.76 20.01 4.46
N PRO A 199 25.55 19.94 5.55
CA PRO A 199 26.74 20.75 5.70
C PRO A 199 27.75 20.49 4.57
N SER A 200 28.55 21.52 4.24
CA SER A 200 29.49 21.49 3.09
C SER A 200 30.55 20.38 3.17
N GLN A 201 30.87 19.88 4.38
CA GLN A 201 31.97 18.93 4.61
C GLN A 201 31.54 17.53 5.06
N HIS A 202 30.24 17.18 4.97
CA HIS A 202 29.76 15.85 5.39
C HIS A 202 29.27 15.01 4.21
N THR A 203 29.60 13.72 4.25
CA THR A 203 29.09 12.69 3.34
C THR A 203 28.15 11.80 4.13
N TRP A 204 26.86 11.88 3.82
CA TRP A 204 25.85 11.00 4.36
C TRP A 204 25.60 9.84 3.41
N TYR A 205 25.41 8.65 3.98
CA TYR A 205 25.14 7.44 3.23
C TYR A 205 23.71 7.01 3.56
N LEU A 206 22.83 7.10 2.58
CA LEU A 206 21.43 6.72 2.75
C LEU A 206 21.32 5.27 3.22
N GLY A 207 20.48 5.04 4.22
CA GLY A 207 20.29 3.74 4.83
C GLY A 207 18.86 3.21 4.83
N LYS A 208 18.75 1.94 5.21
CA LYS A 208 17.49 1.26 5.52
C LYS A 208 17.40 1.04 7.00
N ASN A 209 16.21 1.25 7.54
CA ASN A 209 15.96 1.30 8.97
C ASN A 209 14.81 0.35 9.32
N GLU A 210 14.98 -0.41 10.40
CA GLU A 210 13.98 -1.29 10.96
C GLU A 210 13.89 -1.07 12.47
N GLY A 211 12.67 -1.07 13.00
CA GLY A 211 12.47 -0.88 14.42
C GLY A 211 11.06 -1.22 14.86
N GLN A 212 10.73 -0.84 16.08
CA GLN A 212 9.46 -1.14 16.72
C GLN A 212 8.92 0.08 17.48
N LEU A 213 7.59 0.19 17.49
CA LEU A 213 6.86 1.10 18.36
C LEU A 213 6.65 0.43 19.72
N SER A 214 6.93 1.16 20.79
CA SER A 214 6.64 0.73 22.15
C SER A 214 5.14 0.50 22.37
N SER A 215 4.80 -0.35 23.34
CA SER A 215 3.41 -0.71 23.64
C SER A 215 2.55 0.49 24.06
N ASP A 216 3.15 1.54 24.61
CA ASP A 216 2.48 2.79 24.98
C ASP A 216 2.36 3.80 23.83
N GLY A 217 2.93 3.48 22.65
CA GLY A 217 2.88 4.33 21.46
C GLY A 217 3.75 5.60 21.52
N ASN A 218 4.63 5.73 22.52
CA ASN A 218 5.39 6.96 22.77
C ASN A 218 6.87 6.88 22.39
N SER A 219 7.38 5.70 22.04
CA SER A 219 8.79 5.51 21.68
C SER A 219 8.92 4.63 20.44
N LEU A 220 9.83 5.00 19.55
CA LEU A 220 10.26 4.22 18.40
C LEU A 220 11.73 3.89 18.57
N SER A 221 12.15 2.65 18.40
CA SER A 221 13.57 2.30 18.47
C SER A 221 13.94 1.18 17.51
N GLY A 222 15.17 1.18 17.03
CA GLY A 222 15.60 0.21 16.05
C GLY A 222 17.05 0.34 15.63
N THR A 223 17.34 -0.30 14.50
CA THR A 223 18.66 -0.28 13.87
C THR A 223 18.54 0.10 12.40
N GLY A 224 19.66 0.51 11.83
CA GLY A 224 19.75 0.77 10.40
C GLY A 224 21.06 0.26 9.82
N LEU A 225 21.08 0.22 8.50
CA LEU A 225 22.20 -0.19 7.67
C LEU A 225 22.38 0.83 6.55
N ASP A 226 23.54 1.50 6.52
CA ASP A 226 23.85 2.49 5.47
C ASP A 226 24.24 1.80 4.16
N SER A 227 24.36 2.57 3.08
CA SER A 227 24.77 2.05 1.76
C SER A 227 26.19 1.44 1.71
N ARG A 228 26.98 1.55 2.77
CA ARG A 228 28.30 0.91 2.94
C ARG A 228 28.25 -0.30 3.86
N ASN A 229 27.07 -0.75 4.26
CA ASN A 229 26.83 -1.80 5.25
C ASN A 229 27.32 -1.44 6.67
N ALA A 230 27.45 -0.16 7.02
CA ALA A 230 27.68 0.25 8.39
C ALA A 230 26.37 0.18 9.17
N ARG A 231 26.39 -0.49 10.33
CA ARG A 231 25.24 -0.62 11.22
C ARG A 231 25.20 0.53 12.22
N TYR A 232 24.00 0.98 12.53
CA TYR A 232 23.77 2.00 13.54
C TYR A 232 22.46 1.73 14.28
N ALA A 233 22.29 2.38 15.43
CA ALA A 233 21.07 2.35 16.21
C ALA A 233 20.39 3.71 16.18
N TRP A 234 19.08 3.71 16.39
CA TRP A 234 18.26 4.91 16.52
C TRP A 234 17.16 4.70 17.55
N SER A 235 16.76 5.79 18.21
CA SER A 235 15.71 5.80 19.21
C SER A 235 15.05 7.17 19.26
N PHE A 236 13.73 7.22 19.25
CA PHE A 236 12.94 8.45 19.24
C PHE A 236 11.77 8.35 20.22
N SER A 237 11.36 9.48 20.78
CA SER A 237 10.19 9.59 21.65
C SER A 237 9.42 10.88 21.38
N ARG A 238 8.08 10.83 21.53
CA ARG A 238 7.20 12.00 21.39
C ARG A 238 7.47 13.10 22.42
N ASN A 239 8.01 12.72 23.59
CA ASN A 239 8.25 13.64 24.71
C ASN A 239 9.70 14.12 24.81
N ALA A 240 10.58 13.65 23.92
CA ALA A 240 11.97 14.06 23.91
C ALA A 240 12.13 15.43 23.25
N ARG A 241 13.16 16.19 23.69
CA ARG A 241 13.53 17.45 23.04
C ARG A 241 13.92 17.16 21.59
N SER A 242 13.21 17.76 20.65
CA SER A 242 13.58 17.78 19.24
C SER A 242 14.75 18.75 19.00
N ILE A 243 15.55 18.49 17.98
CA ILE A 243 16.54 19.48 17.54
C ILE A 243 15.77 20.70 17.02
N PRO A 244 16.09 21.92 17.50
CA PRO A 244 15.57 23.13 16.91
C PRO A 244 16.03 23.16 15.46
N ASN A 245 15.09 23.14 14.54
CA ASN A 245 15.41 23.47 13.16
C ASN A 245 15.92 24.93 13.17
N ASN A 246 17.10 25.21 12.61
CA ASN A 246 17.54 26.60 12.35
C ASN A 246 16.80 27.21 11.16
N GLN A 247 15.71 26.58 10.72
CA GLN A 247 14.60 27.21 10.04
C GLN A 247 13.77 27.97 11.08
N PRO A 248 13.33 29.22 10.84
CA PRO A 248 12.50 29.94 11.80
C PRO A 248 11.37 29.03 12.31
N ALA A 249 11.11 29.09 13.62
CA ALA A 249 10.18 28.23 14.36
C ALA A 249 8.70 28.30 13.91
N ASN A 250 8.43 28.80 12.70
CA ASN A 250 7.18 28.81 11.98
C ASN A 250 7.39 28.25 10.56
N SER A 251 7.80 26.99 10.40
CA SER A 251 7.36 26.25 9.22
C SER A 251 6.09 25.51 9.65
N PRO A 252 4.90 26.03 9.30
CA PRO A 252 3.67 25.36 9.70
C PRO A 252 3.71 23.94 9.15
N GLN A 253 3.54 22.96 10.03
CA GLN A 253 2.96 21.69 9.64
C GLN A 253 1.67 22.07 8.93
N SER A 254 1.70 22.02 7.59
CA SER A 254 0.65 22.58 6.76
C SER A 254 -0.70 22.05 7.22
N SER A 255 -1.62 22.95 7.52
CA SER A 255 -3.01 22.59 7.81
C SER A 255 -3.74 22.08 6.57
N ARG A 256 -3.09 22.16 5.41
CA ARG A 256 -3.66 21.82 4.11
C ARG A 256 -3.64 20.31 3.86
N PRO A 257 -4.57 19.82 3.01
CA PRO A 257 -4.50 18.48 2.47
C PRO A 257 -3.13 18.15 1.88
N SER A 258 -2.78 16.86 1.85
CA SER A 258 -1.51 16.37 1.34
C SER A 258 -1.28 16.78 -0.13
N ALA A 259 -0.15 17.45 -0.41
CA ALA A 259 0.28 17.74 -1.77
C ALA A 259 0.53 16.45 -2.58
N ARG A 260 1.00 15.38 -1.91
CA ARG A 260 1.19 14.06 -2.52
C ARG A 260 -0.14 13.52 -3.04
N ASP A 261 -1.17 13.51 -2.20
CA ASP A 261 -2.48 12.95 -2.54
C ASP A 261 -3.12 13.76 -3.67
N PHE A 262 -3.03 15.08 -3.60
CA PHE A 262 -3.51 15.95 -4.68
C PHE A 262 -2.85 15.63 -6.02
N VAL A 263 -1.52 15.44 -6.04
CA VAL A 263 -0.78 15.09 -7.25
C VAL A 263 -1.14 13.69 -7.75
N GLN A 264 -1.23 12.71 -6.85
CA GLN A 264 -1.63 11.34 -7.17
C GLN A 264 -3.04 11.30 -7.77
N GLU A 265 -4.00 11.96 -7.12
CA GLU A 265 -5.38 12.07 -7.60
C GLU A 265 -5.47 12.71 -8.98
N HIS A 266 -4.66 13.74 -9.23
CA HIS A 266 -4.64 14.42 -10.52
C HIS A 266 -4.26 13.46 -11.65
N TYR A 267 -3.16 12.72 -11.52
CA TYR A 267 -2.74 11.77 -12.55
C TYR A 267 -3.66 10.55 -12.66
N ASN A 268 -4.28 10.11 -11.54
CA ASN A 268 -5.33 9.09 -11.58
C ASN A 268 -6.58 9.56 -12.35
N ALA A 269 -6.99 10.82 -12.16
CA ALA A 269 -8.11 11.42 -12.86
C ALA A 269 -7.83 11.57 -14.37
N LEU A 270 -6.59 11.85 -14.76
CA LEU A 270 -6.17 11.86 -16.17
C LEU A 270 -6.26 10.47 -16.82
N ASN A 271 -5.85 9.42 -16.10
CA ASN A 271 -6.01 8.03 -16.56
C ASN A 271 -7.47 7.63 -16.78
N THR A 272 -8.38 8.16 -15.96
CA THR A 272 -9.83 7.92 -16.08
C THR A 272 -10.54 8.95 -16.96
N ARG A 273 -9.79 9.77 -17.71
CA ARG A 273 -10.30 10.77 -18.66
C ARG A 273 -11.18 11.85 -18.03
N ASN A 274 -11.04 12.11 -16.74
CA ASN A 274 -11.77 13.17 -16.05
C ASN A 274 -11.08 14.53 -16.24
N TYR A 275 -11.10 15.01 -17.48
CA TYR A 275 -10.36 16.20 -17.90
C TYR A 275 -10.88 17.50 -17.28
N GLN A 276 -12.17 17.57 -16.99
CA GLN A 276 -12.73 18.74 -16.32
C GLN A 276 -12.17 18.89 -14.90
N LYS A 277 -12.09 17.80 -14.12
CA LYS A 277 -11.49 17.81 -12.77
C LYS A 277 -10.03 18.27 -12.87
N THR A 278 -9.27 17.71 -13.79
CA THR A 278 -7.82 17.94 -13.88
C THR A 278 -7.50 19.33 -14.43
N TRP A 279 -8.31 19.87 -15.35
CA TRP A 279 -8.21 21.25 -15.82
C TRP A 279 -8.51 22.27 -14.72
N ASN A 280 -9.56 22.03 -13.92
CA ASN A 280 -9.94 22.90 -12.81
C ASN A 280 -8.90 22.91 -11.68
N ALA A 281 -8.06 21.88 -11.61
CA ALA A 281 -6.93 21.72 -10.70
C ALA A 281 -5.63 22.39 -11.19
N LEU A 282 -5.66 23.12 -12.31
CA LEU A 282 -4.54 23.92 -12.80
C LEU A 282 -4.72 25.40 -12.42
N SER A 283 -3.63 26.12 -12.15
CA SER A 283 -3.68 27.58 -12.01
C SER A 283 -3.92 28.24 -13.37
N ASP A 284 -4.44 29.47 -13.37
CA ASP A 284 -4.66 30.24 -14.61
C ASP A 284 -3.37 30.36 -15.43
N GLN A 285 -2.23 30.53 -14.75
CA GLN A 285 -0.92 30.56 -15.40
C GLN A 285 -0.59 29.23 -16.08
N PHE A 286 -0.89 28.10 -15.41
CA PHE A 286 -0.58 26.79 -15.93
C PHE A 286 -1.55 26.38 -17.06
N GLN A 287 -2.84 26.75 -16.97
CA GLN A 287 -3.82 26.60 -18.05
C GLN A 287 -3.38 27.31 -19.34
N ARG A 288 -2.76 28.50 -19.23
CA ARG A 288 -2.24 29.26 -20.37
C ARG A 288 -1.07 28.58 -21.11
N LYS A 289 -0.50 27.49 -20.57
CA LYS A 289 0.46 26.65 -21.30
C LYS A 289 -0.21 25.73 -22.32
N SER A 290 -1.52 25.54 -22.22
CA SER A 290 -2.34 24.95 -23.27
C SER A 290 -2.96 26.05 -24.13
N THR A 291 -3.24 25.75 -25.40
CA THR A 291 -3.96 26.66 -26.29
C THR A 291 -5.40 26.87 -25.86
N SER A 292 -6.03 25.84 -25.27
CA SER A 292 -7.40 25.86 -24.77
C SER A 292 -7.67 24.61 -23.91
N TYR A 293 -8.86 24.54 -23.29
CA TYR A 293 -9.36 23.30 -22.69
C TYR A 293 -9.39 22.15 -23.70
N GLN A 294 -9.92 22.39 -24.91
CA GLN A 294 -9.97 21.39 -25.97
C GLN A 294 -8.56 20.91 -26.38
N GLY A 295 -7.58 21.82 -26.45
CA GLY A 295 -6.18 21.47 -26.73
C GLY A 295 -5.56 20.60 -25.63
N TYR A 296 -5.93 20.85 -24.37
CA TYR A 296 -5.52 20.04 -23.23
C TYR A 296 -6.10 18.64 -23.31
N GLU A 297 -7.40 18.50 -23.59
CA GLU A 297 -8.05 17.20 -23.81
C GLU A 297 -7.42 16.44 -24.97
N GLN A 298 -7.18 17.10 -26.11
CA GLN A 298 -6.56 16.49 -27.28
C GLN A 298 -5.18 15.93 -26.96
N TRP A 299 -4.36 16.66 -26.19
CA TRP A 299 -3.06 16.18 -25.78
C TRP A 299 -3.18 14.94 -24.89
N TRP A 300 -4.02 14.97 -23.85
CA TRP A 300 -4.20 13.81 -22.96
C TRP A 300 -4.87 12.62 -23.65
N ASN A 301 -5.70 12.84 -24.67
CA ASN A 301 -6.25 11.77 -25.51
C ASN A 301 -5.19 11.06 -26.36
N SER A 302 -4.01 11.66 -26.56
CA SER A 302 -2.88 10.97 -27.19
C SER A 302 -2.17 9.99 -26.26
N VAL A 303 -2.35 10.16 -24.94
CA VAL A 303 -1.76 9.32 -23.89
C VAL A 303 -2.73 8.18 -23.56
N ARG A 304 -2.33 6.94 -23.80
CA ARG A 304 -3.11 5.75 -23.48
C ARG A 304 -3.19 5.57 -21.96
N ASN A 305 -2.05 5.60 -21.29
CA ASN A 305 -1.95 5.38 -19.84
C ASN A 305 -0.77 6.17 -19.26
N ILE A 306 -0.92 6.62 -18.02
CA ILE A 306 0.09 7.30 -17.23
C ILE A 306 0.49 6.34 -16.11
N GLN A 307 1.78 6.04 -16.03
CA GLN A 307 2.36 5.33 -14.89
C GLN A 307 3.02 6.36 -13.98
N LEU A 308 2.49 6.48 -12.77
CA LEU A 308 3.04 7.31 -11.71
C LEU A 308 3.80 6.38 -10.74
N ASN A 309 5.11 6.33 -10.89
CA ASN A 309 5.97 5.38 -10.17
C ASN A 309 6.33 5.91 -8.78
N ASP A 310 6.57 7.21 -8.66
CA ASP A 310 6.94 7.86 -7.41
C ASP A 310 6.36 9.27 -7.32
N VAL A 311 5.99 9.67 -6.11
CA VAL A 311 5.56 11.03 -5.75
C VAL A 311 6.30 11.36 -4.47
N ARG A 312 7.01 12.48 -4.42
CA ARG A 312 7.82 12.85 -3.27
C ARG A 312 7.66 14.32 -2.96
N VAL A 313 7.08 14.64 -1.80
CA VAL A 313 7.00 16.01 -1.32
C VAL A 313 8.39 16.46 -0.90
N ILE A 314 8.92 17.49 -1.56
CA ILE A 314 10.18 18.15 -1.23
C ILE A 314 9.97 19.24 -0.19
N ARG A 315 8.83 19.94 -0.29
CA ARG A 315 8.42 20.99 0.65
C ARG A 315 6.91 21.15 0.59
N GLN A 316 6.27 21.39 1.72
CA GLN A 316 4.88 21.87 1.77
C GLN A 316 4.74 22.92 2.88
N THR A 317 4.06 24.02 2.57
CA THR A 317 3.61 25.05 3.51
C THR A 317 2.09 25.20 3.40
N ASP A 318 1.48 26.21 4.02
CA ASP A 318 0.04 26.46 3.86
C ASP A 318 -0.34 27.05 2.49
N ASP A 319 0.64 27.60 1.75
CA ASP A 319 0.43 28.34 0.51
C ASP A 319 1.10 27.69 -0.71
N GLU A 320 2.13 26.88 -0.52
CA GLU A 320 2.90 26.28 -1.62
C GLU A 320 3.36 24.86 -1.31
N ALA A 321 3.56 24.07 -2.36
CA ALA A 321 4.28 22.81 -2.26
C ALA A 321 5.19 22.55 -3.45
N ILE A 322 6.28 21.84 -3.23
CA ILE A 322 7.20 21.34 -4.25
C ILE A 322 7.18 19.82 -4.17
N VAL A 323 6.88 19.17 -5.28
CA VAL A 323 6.73 17.71 -5.37
C VAL A 323 7.55 17.20 -6.54
N ASP A 324 8.45 16.26 -6.29
CA ASP A 324 9.12 15.51 -7.36
C ASP A 324 8.27 14.29 -7.72
N VAL A 325 8.08 14.00 -9.01
CA VAL A 325 7.27 12.89 -9.52
C VAL A 325 8.02 12.08 -10.58
N GLU A 326 7.86 10.77 -10.57
CA GLU A 326 8.32 9.91 -11.66
C GLU A 326 7.15 9.46 -12.53
N LEU A 327 7.08 10.00 -13.75
CA LEU A 327 5.99 9.77 -14.69
C LEU A 327 6.47 9.12 -15.98
N TRP A 328 5.70 8.13 -16.44
CA TRP A 328 5.84 7.54 -17.76
C TRP A 328 4.50 7.58 -18.50
N TYR A 329 4.56 8.03 -19.75
CA TYR A 329 3.42 8.06 -20.67
C TYR A 329 3.50 6.89 -21.63
N GLU A 330 2.50 6.04 -21.61
CA GLU A 330 2.25 5.05 -22.65
C GLU A 330 1.34 5.68 -23.70
N MET A 331 1.81 5.77 -24.94
CA MET A 331 1.07 6.33 -26.06
C MET A 331 0.28 5.21 -26.78
N TYR A 332 -0.77 5.57 -27.52
CA TYR A 332 -1.56 4.58 -28.28
C TYR A 332 -0.78 3.85 -29.38
N ASN A 333 0.33 4.43 -29.86
CA ASN A 333 1.24 3.78 -30.80
C ASN A 333 2.26 2.82 -30.13
N GLY A 334 2.10 2.54 -28.83
CA GLY A 334 2.99 1.67 -28.05
C GLY A 334 4.28 2.35 -27.56
N ARG A 335 4.54 3.62 -27.91
CA ARG A 335 5.71 4.35 -27.41
C ARG A 335 5.56 4.62 -25.91
N ARG A 336 6.63 4.37 -25.15
CA ARG A 336 6.76 4.82 -23.75
C ARG A 336 7.68 6.02 -23.68
N VAL A 337 7.22 7.10 -23.05
CA VAL A 337 7.96 8.36 -22.91
C VAL A 337 8.07 8.70 -21.43
N ARG A 338 9.30 8.91 -20.94
CA ARG A 338 9.52 9.43 -19.59
C ARG A 338 9.29 10.94 -19.58
N ASP A 339 8.57 11.46 -18.60
CA ASP A 339 8.45 12.91 -18.41
C ASP A 339 9.80 13.47 -17.93
N SER A 340 10.34 14.46 -18.64
CA SER A 340 11.57 15.14 -18.22
C SER A 340 11.32 16.18 -17.12
N LYS A 341 10.08 16.67 -16.98
CA LYS A 341 9.68 17.67 -16.01
C LYS A 341 9.11 17.00 -14.77
N ASN A 342 9.99 16.44 -13.97
CA ASN A 342 9.64 15.72 -12.76
C ASN A 342 9.41 16.62 -11.55
N ARG A 343 9.76 17.90 -11.55
CA ARG A 343 9.44 18.80 -10.43
C ARG A 343 8.13 19.54 -10.68
N VAL A 344 7.16 19.34 -9.79
CA VAL A 344 5.84 19.97 -9.75
C VAL A 344 5.83 21.05 -8.67
N TYR A 345 5.31 22.22 -9.02
CA TYR A 345 5.08 23.32 -8.09
C TYR A 345 3.58 23.50 -7.92
N LEU A 346 3.12 23.43 -6.67
CA LEU A 346 1.73 23.65 -6.29
C LEU A 346 1.59 24.99 -5.59
N ILE A 347 0.42 25.61 -5.79
CA ILE A 347 0.00 26.81 -5.06
C ILE A 347 -1.39 26.55 -4.46
N TRP A 348 -1.62 27.06 -3.25
CA TRP A 348 -2.93 26.98 -2.61
C TRP A 348 -3.88 28.02 -3.19
N ASP A 349 -5.08 27.59 -3.58
CA ASP A 349 -6.18 28.48 -3.93
C ASP A 349 -7.16 28.56 -2.76
N SER A 350 -7.17 29.70 -2.07
CA SER A 350 -8.04 29.93 -0.91
C SER A 350 -9.52 30.04 -1.27
N ALA A 351 -9.85 30.46 -2.50
CA ALA A 351 -11.24 30.57 -2.95
C ALA A 351 -11.83 29.19 -3.28
N LYS A 352 -11.01 28.29 -3.84
CA LYS A 352 -11.41 26.90 -4.11
C LYS A 352 -11.17 25.95 -2.93
N GLY A 353 -10.39 26.37 -1.93
CA GLY A 353 -10.02 25.55 -0.79
C GLY A 353 -9.19 24.33 -1.19
N GLY A 354 -8.30 24.47 -2.17
CA GLY A 354 -7.54 23.34 -2.70
C GLY A 354 -6.22 23.73 -3.36
N TRP A 355 -5.34 22.76 -3.52
CA TRP A 355 -4.12 22.91 -4.30
C TRP A 355 -4.42 23.10 -5.79
N LEU A 356 -3.53 23.82 -6.48
CA LEU A 356 -3.49 23.93 -7.94
C LEU A 356 -2.09 23.63 -8.46
N PHE A 357 -1.99 22.93 -9.59
CA PHE A 357 -0.74 22.83 -10.35
C PHE A 357 -0.39 24.21 -10.90
N ASN A 358 0.71 24.77 -10.42
CA ASN A 358 1.17 26.09 -10.83
C ASN A 358 2.26 26.01 -11.91
N ASN A 359 3.18 25.07 -11.78
CA ASN A 359 4.27 24.90 -12.73
C ASN A 359 4.85 23.47 -12.73
N LYS A 360 5.60 23.14 -13.78
CA LYS A 360 6.48 21.97 -13.86
C LYS A 360 7.84 22.34 -14.45
N ALA A 361 8.93 21.79 -13.89
CA ALA A 361 10.31 21.98 -14.34
C ALA A 361 11.10 20.67 -14.33
N GLU A 362 12.23 20.66 -15.03
CA GLU A 362 13.24 19.61 -14.89
C GLU A 362 13.97 19.78 -13.55
N LEU A 363 14.50 18.68 -13.01
CA LEU A 363 15.26 18.68 -11.75
C LEU A 363 16.57 19.47 -11.80
#